data_AF-A0A838DXE5-F1
#
_entry.id   AF-A0A838DXE5-F1
#
_cell.length_a   1.000
_cell.length_b   1.000
_cell.length_c   1.000
_cell.angle_alpha   90.00
_cell.angle_beta   90.00
_cell.angle_gamma   90.00
#
_symmetry.space_group_name_H-M   'P 1'
#
loop_
_entity.id
_entity.type
_entity.pdbx_description
1 polymer ?
#
loop_
_entity_poly.entity_id
_entity_poly.type
_entity_poly.pdbx_seq_one_letter_code
_entity_poly.pdbx_strand_id
1 'polypeptide(L)'
;MEQQKKLAILRHSTAHLLAHALVELFPGTLLTIGPATEEGFFYDVLPPRSLKEDDLPVIQERMRELVAKNYPIEQQEISKEQARELFKDNPFKLELIEGIPGEAVGLAVQGDFKDLCRGGHEASTGVLQHFMLLGLSGSYWRADRAKQPLQRIHGTAFFTQQDLIDFEKRREEAQLYDHRRLGRQLEYFSFEEEAVGFPFFLPKGKAVLNVLVA
;
A
#
# COMPACT_ATOMS: atom_id res chain seq x y z
N MET A 1 6.34 20.86 5.34
CA MET A 1 7.50 20.27 4.64
C MET A 1 8.28 19.28 5.50
N GLU A 2 8.80 19.63 6.68
CA GLU A 2 9.59 18.70 7.51
C GLU A 2 8.76 17.54 8.08
N GLN A 3 7.58 17.82 8.62
CA GLN A 3 6.68 16.80 9.15
C GLN A 3 6.21 15.80 8.07
N GLN A 4 5.93 16.28 6.86
CA GLN A 4 5.60 15.43 5.72
C GLN A 4 6.74 14.49 5.34
N LYS A 5 8.00 14.97 5.38
CA LYS A 5 9.18 14.11 5.15
C LYS A 5 9.31 13.03 6.22
N LYS A 6 9.13 13.39 7.49
CA LYS A 6 9.14 12.41 8.60
C LYS A 6 8.04 11.36 8.44
N LEU A 7 6.82 11.78 8.10
CA LEU A 7 5.72 10.85 7.82
C LEU A 7 6.03 9.94 6.62
N ALA A 8 6.67 10.44 5.57
CA ALA A 8 7.06 9.63 4.44
C ALA A 8 8.06 8.53 4.84
N ILE A 9 9.05 8.83 5.70
CA ILE A 9 10.01 7.86 6.25
C ILE A 9 9.27 6.81 7.11
N LEU A 10 8.39 7.25 8.00
CA LEU A 10 7.59 6.37 8.85
C LEU A 10 6.73 5.41 8.01
N ARG A 11 6.02 5.94 7.01
CA ARG A 11 5.13 5.16 6.14
C ARG A 11 5.90 4.22 5.22
N HIS A 12 7.05 4.64 4.73
CA HIS A 12 7.93 3.77 3.96
C HIS A 12 8.47 2.61 4.80
N SER A 13 8.89 2.89 6.04
CA SER A 13 9.28 1.86 7.01
C SER A 13 8.12 0.92 7.35
N THR A 14 6.90 1.45 7.45
CA THR A 14 5.69 0.63 7.70
C THR A 14 5.33 -0.22 6.48
N ALA A 15 5.62 0.23 5.26
CA ALA A 15 5.48 -0.61 4.06
C ALA A 15 6.44 -1.82 4.11
N HIS A 16 7.68 -1.63 4.59
CA HIS A 16 8.61 -2.74 4.81
C HIS A 16 8.15 -3.68 5.93
N LEU A 17 7.58 -3.15 7.01
CA LEU A 17 6.95 -3.97 8.06
C LEU A 17 5.81 -4.83 7.50
N LEU A 18 4.97 -4.27 6.64
CA LEU A 18 3.92 -5.01 5.93
C LEU A 18 4.54 -6.12 5.07
N ALA A 19 5.56 -5.80 4.29
CA ALA A 19 6.23 -6.79 3.43
C ALA A 19 6.86 -7.94 4.24
N HIS A 20 7.47 -7.64 5.38
CA HIS A 20 7.98 -8.64 6.33
C HIS A 20 6.85 -9.55 6.82
N ALA A 21 5.74 -8.97 7.30
CA ALA A 21 4.60 -9.76 7.77
C ALA A 21 4.03 -10.68 6.67
N LEU A 22 3.96 -10.19 5.43
CA LEU A 22 3.45 -10.98 4.30
C LEU A 22 4.33 -12.18 3.98
N VAL A 23 5.66 -12.04 3.96
CA VAL A 23 6.54 -13.17 3.63
C VAL A 23 6.58 -14.23 4.73
N GLU A 24 6.37 -13.85 6.00
CA GLU A 24 6.25 -14.81 7.11
C GLU A 24 4.90 -15.53 7.10
N LEU A 25 3.79 -14.82 6.87
CA LEU A 25 2.44 -15.41 6.86
C LEU A 25 2.15 -16.21 5.59
N PHE A 26 2.69 -15.77 4.46
CA PHE A 26 2.45 -16.35 3.15
C PHE A 26 3.79 -16.65 2.44
N PRO A 27 4.50 -17.72 2.87
CA PRO A 27 5.75 -18.11 2.24
C PRO A 27 5.60 -18.31 0.72
N GLY A 28 6.55 -17.77 -0.04
CA GLY A 28 6.48 -17.73 -1.51
C GLY A 28 5.85 -16.46 -2.09
N THR A 29 5.44 -15.50 -1.26
CA THR A 29 4.99 -14.19 -1.75
C THR A 29 6.13 -13.44 -2.42
N LEU A 30 5.92 -13.06 -3.70
CA LEU A 30 6.87 -12.25 -4.44
C LEU A 30 6.55 -10.77 -4.22
N LEU A 31 7.45 -10.10 -3.49
CA LEU A 31 7.38 -8.66 -3.24
C LEU A 31 7.82 -7.87 -4.46
N THR A 32 7.16 -6.75 -4.74
CA THR A 32 7.54 -5.87 -5.85
C THR A 32 7.94 -4.47 -5.36
N ILE A 33 7.02 -3.51 -5.30
CA ILE A 33 7.27 -2.11 -4.94
C ILE A 33 6.31 -1.69 -3.83
N GLY A 34 6.85 -1.03 -2.79
CA GLY A 34 6.05 -0.48 -1.69
C GLY A 34 6.44 0.96 -1.32
N PRO A 35 5.97 1.97 -2.06
CA PRO A 35 6.31 3.35 -1.78
C PRO A 35 5.40 3.95 -0.70
N ALA A 36 5.90 4.96 0.00
CA ALA A 36 5.05 5.86 0.75
C ALA A 36 4.22 6.74 -0.20
N THR A 37 3.03 7.13 0.26
CA THR A 37 2.13 8.06 -0.40
C THR A 37 1.83 9.25 0.53
N GLU A 38 1.12 10.26 0.01
CA GLU A 38 0.74 11.44 0.78
C GLU A 38 -0.14 11.12 1.99
N GLU A 39 -0.97 10.07 1.90
CA GLU A 39 -1.91 9.68 2.95
C GLU A 39 -1.55 8.36 3.65
N GLY A 40 -0.51 7.66 3.18
CA GLY A 40 -0.14 6.36 3.72
C GLY A 40 0.97 5.68 2.93
N PHE A 41 0.75 4.43 2.56
CA PHE A 41 1.64 3.62 1.74
C PHE A 41 0.83 2.54 1.04
N PHE A 42 1.46 1.89 0.08
CA PHE A 42 0.96 0.61 -0.42
C PHE A 42 2.12 -0.36 -0.63
N TYR A 43 1.80 -1.63 -0.82
CA TYR A 43 2.75 -2.62 -1.31
C TYR A 43 2.09 -3.51 -2.37
N ASP A 44 2.70 -3.59 -3.55
CA ASP A 44 2.30 -4.49 -4.64
C ASP A 44 2.99 -5.84 -4.47
N VAL A 45 2.20 -6.92 -4.42
CA VAL A 45 2.70 -8.28 -4.19
C VAL A 45 2.03 -9.30 -5.12
N LEU A 46 2.76 -10.39 -5.39
CA LEU A 46 2.21 -11.60 -6.00
C LEU A 46 2.26 -12.73 -4.96
N PRO A 47 1.19 -12.96 -4.20
CA PRO A 47 1.12 -13.98 -3.17
C PRO A 47 0.86 -15.38 -3.78
N PRO A 48 1.20 -16.48 -3.08
CA PRO A 48 0.97 -17.84 -3.57
C PRO A 48 -0.53 -18.19 -3.69
N ARG A 49 -1.38 -17.49 -2.94
CA ARG A 49 -2.84 -17.51 -3.06
C ARG A 49 -3.35 -16.07 -3.06
N SER A 50 -4.51 -15.83 -3.68
CA SER A 50 -5.15 -14.52 -3.60
C SER A 50 -5.46 -14.13 -2.16
N LEU A 51 -5.04 -12.93 -1.77
CA LEU A 51 -5.41 -12.29 -0.51
C LEU A 51 -6.85 -11.80 -0.56
N LYS A 52 -7.54 -11.89 0.56
CA LYS A 52 -8.91 -11.44 0.78
C LYS A 52 -8.95 -10.38 1.88
N GLU A 53 -10.03 -9.60 1.96
CA GLU A 53 -10.21 -8.59 3.02
C GLU A 53 -10.10 -9.21 4.43
N ASP A 54 -10.58 -10.44 4.62
CA ASP A 54 -10.46 -11.19 5.88
C ASP A 54 -9.01 -11.53 6.28
N ASP A 55 -8.05 -11.44 5.35
CA ASP A 55 -6.63 -11.63 5.66
C ASP A 55 -6.00 -10.37 6.28
N LEU A 56 -6.58 -9.18 6.06
CA LEU A 56 -6.00 -7.93 6.54
C LEU A 56 -5.88 -7.85 8.07
N PRO A 57 -6.87 -8.27 8.88
CA PRO A 57 -6.72 -8.32 10.33
C PRO A 57 -5.58 -9.23 10.78
N VAL A 58 -5.40 -10.37 10.10
CA VAL A 58 -4.31 -11.33 10.40
C VAL A 58 -2.95 -10.74 10.07
N ILE A 59 -2.83 -10.09 8.90
CA ILE A 59 -1.60 -9.40 8.49
C ILE A 59 -1.27 -8.26 9.46
N GLN A 60 -2.26 -7.45 9.82
CA GLN A 60 -2.08 -6.32 10.72
C GLN A 60 -1.65 -6.78 12.12
N GLU A 61 -2.21 -7.89 12.62
CA GLU A 61 -1.76 -8.46 13.89
C GLU A 61 -0.32 -8.95 13.82
N ARG A 62 0.07 -9.62 12.73
CA ARG A 62 1.47 -10.02 12.55
C ARG A 62 2.42 -8.82 12.48
N MET A 63 2.01 -7.73 11.84
CA MET A 63 2.78 -6.48 11.85
C MET A 63 2.98 -5.97 13.29
N ARG A 64 1.95 -6.02 14.16
CA ARG A 64 2.07 -5.62 15.57
C ARG A 64 3.04 -6.51 16.34
N GLU A 65 3.01 -7.82 16.11
CA GLU A 65 3.98 -8.75 16.71
C GLU A 65 5.42 -8.39 16.31
N LEU A 66 5.65 -8.04 15.04
CA LEU A 66 6.96 -7.61 14.53
C LEU A 66 7.42 -6.26 15.11
N VAL A 67 6.48 -5.36 15.41
CA VAL A 67 6.75 -4.09 16.12
C VAL A 67 7.18 -4.39 17.56
N ALA A 68 6.50 -5.29 18.25
CA ALA A 68 6.81 -5.67 19.63
C ALA A 68 8.21 -6.30 19.76
N LYS A 69 8.70 -6.98 18.72
CA LYS A 69 10.08 -7.50 18.66
C LYS A 69 11.15 -6.40 18.54
N ASN A 70 10.77 -5.20 18.10
CA ASN A 70 11.64 -4.02 18.00
C ASN A 70 12.98 -4.29 17.29
N TYR A 71 12.93 -4.87 16.09
CA TYR A 71 14.12 -5.12 15.30
C TYR A 71 14.75 -3.79 14.86
N PRO A 72 16.10 -3.64 14.93
CA PRO A 72 16.77 -2.54 14.27
C PRO A 72 16.55 -2.62 12.75
N ILE A 73 16.39 -1.48 12.10
CA ILE A 73 16.32 -1.39 10.64
C ILE A 73 17.70 -0.93 10.17
N GLU A 74 18.46 -1.86 9.60
CA GLU A 74 19.81 -1.59 9.10
C GLU A 74 19.78 -1.35 7.60
N GLN A 75 20.51 -0.33 7.18
CA GLN A 75 20.72 -0.05 5.76
C GLN A 75 22.13 -0.48 5.36
N GLN A 76 22.21 -1.30 4.32
CA GLN A 76 23.44 -1.81 3.77
C GLN A 76 23.49 -1.49 2.27
N GLU A 77 24.70 -1.39 1.73
CA GLU A 77 24.94 -1.30 0.30
C GLU A 77 25.64 -2.59 -0.15
N ILE A 78 25.06 -3.30 -1.11
CA ILE A 78 25.56 -4.59 -1.60
C ILE A 78 25.79 -4.51 -3.10
N SER A 79 26.68 -5.35 -3.62
CA SER A 79 26.88 -5.41 -5.08
C SER A 79 25.63 -5.95 -5.77
N LYS A 80 25.45 -5.60 -7.05
CA LYS A 80 24.34 -6.14 -7.85
C LYS A 80 24.39 -7.67 -7.96
N GLU A 81 25.58 -8.27 -7.99
CA GLU A 81 25.77 -9.72 -8.05
C GLU A 81 25.24 -10.37 -6.78
N GLN A 82 25.57 -9.81 -5.60
CA GLN A 82 25.04 -10.28 -4.32
C GLN A 82 23.52 -10.11 -4.26
N ALA A 83 23.00 -8.98 -4.74
CA ALA A 83 21.55 -8.74 -4.79
C ALA A 83 20.83 -9.73 -5.72
N ARG A 84 21.40 -10.05 -6.88
CA ARG A 84 20.84 -11.04 -7.82
C ARG A 84 20.78 -12.43 -7.19
N GLU A 85 21.80 -12.83 -6.45
CA GLU A 85 21.78 -14.13 -5.75
C GLU A 85 20.74 -14.13 -4.63
N LEU A 86 20.65 -13.04 -3.86
CA LEU A 86 19.69 -12.91 -2.76
C LEU A 86 18.23 -12.96 -3.24
N PHE A 87 17.95 -12.35 -4.39
CA PHE A 87 16.59 -12.23 -4.95
C PHE A 87 16.37 -13.09 -6.19
N LYS A 88 17.16 -14.17 -6.38
CA LYS A 88 17.12 -15.02 -7.59
C LYS A 88 15.75 -15.62 -7.91
N ASP A 89 14.96 -15.88 -6.87
CA ASP A 89 13.62 -16.46 -6.99
C ASP A 89 12.52 -15.40 -7.17
N ASN A 90 12.87 -14.11 -7.21
CA ASN A 90 11.94 -13.00 -7.37
C ASN A 90 12.22 -12.21 -8.67
N PRO A 91 11.53 -12.53 -9.79
CA PRO A 91 11.78 -11.90 -11.09
C PRO A 91 11.55 -10.39 -11.08
N PHE A 92 10.63 -9.88 -10.25
CA PHE A 92 10.39 -8.44 -10.14
C PHE A 92 11.58 -7.70 -9.53
N LYS A 93 12.18 -8.27 -8.48
CA LYS A 93 13.36 -7.67 -7.84
C LYS A 93 14.57 -7.75 -8.78
N LEU A 94 14.73 -8.82 -9.54
CA LEU A 94 15.78 -8.92 -10.57
C LEU A 94 15.66 -7.81 -11.63
N GLU A 95 14.45 -7.59 -12.18
CA GLU A 95 14.20 -6.49 -13.12
C GLU A 95 14.52 -5.12 -12.49
N LEU A 96 14.15 -4.92 -11.21
CA LEU A 96 14.45 -3.70 -10.49
C LEU A 96 15.96 -3.47 -10.31
N ILE A 97 16.73 -4.53 -9.98
CA ILE A 97 18.19 -4.48 -9.84
C ILE A 97 18.86 -4.04 -11.13
N GLU A 98 18.43 -4.60 -12.26
CA GLU A 98 18.96 -4.26 -13.58
C GLU A 98 18.70 -2.79 -13.94
N GLY A 99 17.54 -2.26 -13.56
CA GLY A 99 17.16 -0.87 -13.81
C GLY A 99 17.84 0.16 -12.92
N ILE A 100 18.52 -0.24 -11.83
CA ILE A 100 19.23 0.71 -10.96
C ILE A 100 20.60 1.04 -11.59
N PRO A 101 20.98 2.32 -11.77
CA PRO A 101 22.31 2.66 -12.28
C PRO A 101 23.42 2.37 -11.24
N GLY A 102 24.63 2.06 -11.71
CA GLY A 102 25.79 1.75 -10.86
C GLY A 102 26.01 0.25 -10.61
N GLU A 103 27.00 -0.09 -9.78
CA GLU A 103 27.39 -1.48 -9.46
C GLU A 103 26.81 -1.99 -8.14
N ALA A 104 26.20 -1.11 -7.35
CA ALA A 104 25.67 -1.42 -6.03
C ALA A 104 24.20 -1.01 -5.88
N VAL A 105 23.51 -1.68 -4.96
CA VAL A 105 22.12 -1.42 -4.61
C VAL A 105 21.96 -1.37 -3.09
N GLY A 106 21.05 -0.53 -2.63
CA GLY A 106 20.70 -0.48 -1.21
C GLY A 106 19.82 -1.66 -0.78
N LEU A 107 20.07 -2.13 0.42
CA LEU A 107 19.34 -3.21 1.09
C LEU A 107 18.93 -2.73 2.48
N ALA A 108 17.64 -2.84 2.80
CA ALA A 108 17.13 -2.66 4.15
C ALA A 108 16.96 -4.04 4.80
N VAL A 109 17.44 -4.18 6.04
CA VAL A 109 17.39 -5.42 6.81
C VAL A 109 16.69 -5.16 8.14
N GLN A 110 15.69 -5.98 8.49
CA GLN A 110 15.01 -5.93 9.79
C GLN A 110 14.73 -7.35 10.30
N GLY A 111 15.55 -7.81 11.24
CA GLY A 111 15.58 -9.23 11.63
C GLY A 111 16.03 -10.09 10.44
N ASP A 112 15.25 -11.11 10.12
CA ASP A 112 15.55 -12.02 8.99
C ASP A 112 15.06 -11.50 7.63
N PHE A 113 14.25 -10.42 7.64
CA PHE A 113 13.71 -9.83 6.43
C PHE A 113 14.70 -8.89 5.76
N LYS A 114 14.83 -9.03 4.44
CA LYS A 114 15.70 -8.22 3.58
C LYS A 114 14.92 -7.73 2.38
N ASP A 115 14.99 -6.43 2.11
CA ASP A 115 14.32 -5.83 0.96
C ASP A 115 15.16 -4.76 0.27
N LEU A 116 14.95 -4.62 -1.03
CA LEU A 116 15.71 -3.73 -1.88
C LEU A 116 15.16 -2.31 -1.75
N CYS A 117 15.98 -1.42 -1.18
CA CYS A 117 15.57 -0.06 -0.87
C CYS A 117 16.76 0.91 -0.86
N ARG A 118 16.53 2.15 -1.30
CA ARG A 118 17.54 3.22 -1.29
C ARG A 118 17.73 3.89 0.07
N GLY A 119 16.91 3.56 1.07
CA GLY A 119 16.99 4.11 2.41
C GLY A 119 15.91 5.14 2.73
N GLY A 120 16.07 5.79 3.88
CA GLY A 120 15.05 6.66 4.47
C GLY A 120 14.09 5.87 5.35
N HIS A 121 14.63 5.08 6.28
CA HIS A 121 13.88 4.31 7.25
C HIS A 121 14.00 4.88 8.65
N GLU A 122 13.03 4.56 9.49
CA GLU A 122 13.11 4.72 10.94
C GLU A 122 14.18 3.79 11.53
N ALA A 123 14.64 4.08 12.75
CA ALA A 123 15.74 3.32 13.36
C ALA A 123 15.35 1.87 13.74
N SER A 124 14.09 1.62 14.07
CA SER A 124 13.63 0.29 14.47
C SER A 124 12.15 0.07 14.17
N THR A 125 11.74 -1.20 14.11
CA THR A 125 10.32 -1.56 13.95
C THR A 125 9.46 -1.11 15.12
N GLY A 126 10.04 -0.94 16.33
CA GLY A 126 9.32 -0.50 17.53
C GLY A 126 8.78 0.93 17.47
N VAL A 127 9.25 1.75 16.53
CA VAL A 127 8.71 3.10 16.27
C VAL A 127 7.39 3.04 15.50
N LEU A 128 7.14 1.97 14.77
CA LEU A 128 6.02 1.82 13.83
C LEU A 128 4.74 1.37 14.54
N GLN A 129 4.30 2.11 15.57
CA GLN A 129 3.23 1.64 16.47
C GLN A 129 1.81 1.92 15.97
N HIS A 130 1.61 3.06 15.29
CA HIS A 130 0.27 3.52 14.91
C HIS A 130 0.07 3.41 13.40
N PHE A 131 -0.44 2.26 12.97
CA PHE A 131 -0.73 1.97 11.57
C PHE A 131 -2.07 1.24 11.42
N MET A 132 -2.61 1.28 10.20
CA MET A 132 -3.83 0.59 9.81
C MET A 132 -3.76 0.19 8.34
N LEU A 133 -4.20 -1.03 8.01
CA LEU A 133 -4.44 -1.47 6.65
C LEU A 133 -5.82 -0.99 6.19
N LEU A 134 -5.89 -0.40 4.99
CA LEU A 134 -7.08 0.30 4.49
C LEU A 134 -7.94 -0.55 3.57
N GLY A 135 -7.35 -1.55 2.91
CA GLY A 135 -8.04 -2.41 1.96
C GLY A 135 -7.10 -2.98 0.89
N LEU A 136 -7.68 -3.82 0.03
CA LEU A 136 -7.00 -4.42 -1.12
C LEU A 136 -7.46 -3.79 -2.43
N SER A 137 -6.57 -3.74 -3.42
CA SER A 137 -6.94 -3.46 -4.81
C SER A 137 -6.10 -4.27 -5.79
N GLY A 138 -6.57 -4.42 -7.02
CA GLY A 138 -5.74 -4.96 -8.11
C GLY A 138 -4.76 -3.91 -8.63
N SER A 139 -3.56 -4.34 -9.00
CA SER A 139 -2.59 -3.54 -9.75
C SER A 139 -1.96 -4.41 -10.84
N TYR A 140 -1.18 -3.79 -11.72
CA TYR A 140 -0.43 -4.50 -12.75
C TYR A 140 1.03 -4.07 -12.68
N TRP A 141 1.94 -5.00 -12.94
CA TRP A 141 3.37 -4.70 -12.97
C TRP A 141 3.66 -3.54 -13.94
N ARG A 142 4.43 -2.55 -13.49
CA ARG A 142 4.72 -1.29 -14.24
C ARG A 142 3.47 -0.51 -14.70
N ALA A 143 2.33 -0.72 -14.05
CA ALA A 143 1.03 -0.16 -14.46
C ALA A 143 0.62 -0.53 -15.90
N ASP A 144 1.12 -1.66 -16.42
CA ASP A 144 0.84 -2.15 -17.76
C ASP A 144 -0.12 -3.34 -17.68
N ARG A 145 -1.34 -3.16 -18.23
CA ARG A 145 -2.40 -4.18 -18.21
C ARG A 145 -2.03 -5.48 -18.92
N ALA A 146 -1.04 -5.46 -19.81
CA ALA A 146 -0.56 -6.66 -20.48
C ALA A 146 0.42 -7.47 -19.63
N LYS A 147 0.92 -6.91 -18.52
CA LYS A 147 1.87 -7.56 -17.62
C LYS A 147 1.17 -8.28 -16.46
N GLN A 148 1.99 -8.96 -15.66
CA GLN A 148 1.54 -9.74 -14.51
C GLN A 148 0.61 -8.92 -13.60
N PRO A 149 -0.63 -9.39 -13.35
CA PRO A 149 -1.51 -8.80 -12.34
C PRO A 149 -0.95 -9.07 -10.94
N LEU A 150 -1.09 -8.07 -10.07
CA LEU A 150 -0.60 -8.04 -8.69
C LEU A 150 -1.74 -7.64 -7.75
N GLN A 151 -1.59 -7.95 -6.47
CA GLN A 151 -2.45 -7.42 -5.43
C GLN A 151 -1.74 -6.30 -4.70
N ARG A 152 -2.42 -5.16 -4.57
CA ARG A 152 -1.97 -4.00 -3.82
C ARG A 152 -2.65 -3.97 -2.48
N ILE A 153 -1.86 -3.92 -1.41
CA ILE A 153 -2.36 -3.70 -0.06
C ILE A 153 -2.10 -2.24 0.29
N HIS A 154 -3.15 -1.52 0.71
CA HIS A 154 -3.05 -0.12 1.13
C HIS A 154 -2.98 -0.05 2.65
N GLY A 155 -2.19 0.88 3.16
CA GLY A 155 -2.09 1.15 4.59
C GLY A 155 -1.75 2.60 4.87
N THR A 156 -1.83 2.98 6.14
CA THR A 156 -1.37 4.28 6.62
C THR A 156 -0.64 4.13 7.95
N ALA A 157 0.16 5.12 8.30
CA ALA A 157 0.90 5.19 9.56
C ALA A 157 1.10 6.63 10.01
N PHE A 158 1.11 6.82 11.33
CA PHE A 158 1.29 8.10 12.02
C PHE A 158 2.18 7.95 13.26
N PHE A 159 2.76 9.06 13.71
CA PHE A 159 3.61 9.08 14.91
C PHE A 159 2.81 8.99 16.21
N THR A 160 1.52 9.31 16.19
CA THR A 160 0.66 9.29 17.36
C THR A 160 -0.62 8.52 17.09
N GLN A 161 -1.16 7.90 18.14
CA GLN A 161 -2.47 7.24 18.07
C GLN A 161 -3.59 8.23 17.72
N GLN A 162 -3.50 9.47 18.21
CA GLN A 162 -4.52 10.48 17.95
C GLN A 162 -4.59 10.84 16.47
N ASP A 163 -3.45 11.02 15.81
CA ASP A 163 -3.41 11.32 14.37
C ASP A 163 -4.03 10.20 13.52
N LEU A 164 -3.84 8.94 13.93
CA LEU A 164 -4.44 7.77 13.28
C LEU A 164 -5.96 7.77 13.44
N ILE A 165 -6.46 8.03 14.66
CA ILE A 165 -7.91 8.14 14.94
C ILE A 165 -8.53 9.29 14.15
N ASP A 166 -7.87 10.45 14.11
CA ASP A 166 -8.35 11.62 13.35
C ASP A 166 -8.39 11.33 11.85
N PHE A 167 -7.40 10.58 11.33
CA PHE A 167 -7.41 10.12 9.95
C PHE A 167 -8.56 9.16 9.67
N GLU A 168 -8.79 8.18 10.54
CA GLU A 168 -9.89 7.21 10.42
C GLU A 168 -11.24 7.93 10.39
N LYS A 169 -11.46 8.86 11.33
CA LYS A 169 -12.69 9.68 11.38
C LYS A 169 -12.90 10.49 10.09
N ARG A 170 -11.86 11.17 9.58
CA ARG A 170 -11.94 11.91 8.31
C ARG A 170 -12.29 10.99 7.14
N ARG A 171 -11.75 9.78 7.12
CA ARG A 171 -12.02 8.78 6.09
C ARG A 171 -13.46 8.27 6.17
N GLU A 172 -13.98 8.00 7.36
CA GLU A 172 -15.38 7.63 7.57
C GLU A 172 -16.33 8.76 7.13
N GLU A 173 -16.05 10.00 7.54
CA GLU A 173 -16.81 11.17 7.10
C GLU A 173 -16.79 11.30 5.57
N ALA A 174 -15.64 11.18 4.92
CA ALA A 174 -15.54 11.22 3.46
C ALA A 174 -16.36 10.12 2.77
N GLN A 175 -16.37 8.90 3.32
CA GLN A 175 -17.21 7.80 2.81
C GLN A 175 -18.70 8.08 3.00
N LEU A 176 -19.09 8.82 4.05
CA LEU A 176 -20.48 9.20 4.27
C LEU A 176 -21.02 10.08 3.14
N TYR A 177 -20.16 10.96 2.61
CA TYR A 177 -20.48 11.94 1.57
C TYR A 177 -20.07 11.51 0.16
N ASP A 178 -19.73 10.24 -0.06
CA ASP A 178 -19.40 9.72 -1.39
C ASP A 178 -20.60 9.86 -2.33
N HIS A 179 -20.43 10.64 -3.41
CA HIS A 179 -21.48 10.88 -4.40
C HIS A 179 -22.02 9.59 -5.03
N ARG A 180 -21.24 8.52 -5.14
CA ARG A 180 -21.68 7.21 -5.66
C ARG A 180 -22.61 6.51 -4.69
N ARG A 181 -22.45 6.77 -3.39
CA ARG A 181 -23.32 6.24 -2.33
C ARG A 181 -24.58 7.10 -2.21
N LEU A 182 -24.40 8.41 -2.04
CA LEU A 182 -25.50 9.36 -1.91
C LEU A 182 -26.35 9.43 -3.19
N GLY A 183 -25.74 9.42 -4.36
CA GLY A 183 -26.45 9.45 -5.64
C GLY A 183 -27.35 8.24 -5.86
N ARG A 184 -26.96 7.06 -5.36
CA ARG A 184 -27.81 5.87 -5.34
C ARG A 184 -28.91 5.99 -4.28
N GLN A 185 -28.56 6.38 -3.04
CA GLN A 185 -29.52 6.52 -1.93
C GLN A 185 -30.60 7.58 -2.17
N LEU A 186 -30.23 8.69 -2.81
CA LEU A 186 -31.13 9.81 -3.13
C LEU A 186 -31.81 9.66 -4.49
N GLU A 187 -31.50 8.59 -5.22
CA GLU A 187 -32.02 8.30 -6.57
C GLU A 187 -31.74 9.45 -7.55
N TYR A 188 -30.50 9.91 -7.59
CA TYR A 188 -30.03 10.90 -8.57
C TYR A 188 -29.55 10.25 -9.86
N PHE A 189 -28.88 9.10 -9.78
CA PHE A 189 -28.43 8.36 -10.95
C PHE A 189 -28.34 6.86 -10.67
N SER A 190 -28.42 6.05 -11.72
CA SER A 190 -28.08 4.63 -11.71
C SER A 190 -26.95 4.33 -12.70
N PHE A 191 -26.33 3.16 -12.54
CA PHE A 191 -25.40 2.57 -13.48
C PHE A 191 -25.90 1.19 -13.82
N GLU A 192 -25.97 0.88 -15.11
CA GLU A 192 -26.39 -0.42 -15.63
C GLU A 192 -25.18 -1.14 -16.23
N GLU A 193 -25.17 -2.47 -16.18
CA GLU A 193 -24.05 -3.27 -16.70
C GLU A 193 -23.91 -3.14 -18.22
N GLU A 194 -25.02 -2.91 -18.93
CA GLU A 194 -25.07 -2.72 -20.37
C GLU A 194 -24.38 -1.43 -20.83
N ALA A 195 -24.15 -0.47 -19.93
CA ALA A 195 -23.53 0.82 -20.23
C ALA A 195 -22.52 1.24 -19.17
N VAL A 196 -21.42 0.48 -19.05
CA VAL A 196 -20.34 0.74 -18.10
C VAL A 196 -19.76 2.16 -18.29
N GLY A 197 -19.78 2.95 -17.22
CA GLY A 197 -19.25 4.32 -17.20
C GLY A 197 -20.24 5.38 -17.69
N PHE A 198 -21.46 5.00 -18.08
CA PHE A 198 -22.52 5.93 -18.47
C PHE A 198 -23.55 6.09 -17.33
N PRO A 199 -23.64 7.26 -16.67
CA PRO A 199 -24.62 7.48 -15.61
C PRO A 199 -26.01 7.76 -16.20
N PHE A 200 -27.01 7.01 -15.77
CA PHE A 200 -28.41 7.28 -16.10
C PHE A 200 -29.00 8.22 -15.06
N PHE A 201 -29.17 9.50 -15.41
CA PHE A 201 -29.76 10.50 -14.51
C PHE A 201 -31.26 10.25 -14.32
N LEU A 202 -31.64 9.95 -13.09
CA LEU A 202 -33.03 9.77 -12.66
C LEU A 202 -33.71 11.15 -12.53
N PRO A 203 -35.06 11.22 -12.41
CA PRO A 203 -35.79 12.49 -12.42
C PRO A 203 -35.24 13.54 -11.44
N LYS A 204 -34.86 13.13 -10.22
CA LYS A 204 -34.26 14.01 -9.21
C LYS A 204 -32.88 14.53 -9.63
N GLY A 205 -32.01 13.66 -10.15
CA GLY A 205 -30.69 14.07 -10.65
C GLY A 205 -30.78 14.97 -11.87
N LYS A 206 -31.73 14.70 -12.78
CA LYS A 206 -32.01 15.55 -13.94
C LYS A 206 -32.48 16.95 -13.52
N ALA A 207 -33.29 17.05 -12.47
CA ALA A 207 -33.70 18.35 -11.94
C ALA A 207 -32.50 19.18 -11.46
N VAL A 208 -31.55 18.56 -10.75
CA VAL A 208 -30.30 19.23 -10.33
C VAL A 208 -29.48 19.69 -11.54
N LEU A 209 -29.30 18.82 -12.54
CA LEU A 209 -28.58 19.18 -13.77
C LEU A 209 -29.21 20.36 -14.49
N ASN A 210 -30.53 20.37 -14.63
CA ASN A 210 -31.25 21.45 -15.30
C ASN A 210 -31.00 22.81 -14.62
N VAL A 211 -30.86 22.85 -13.29
CA VAL A 211 -30.54 24.08 -12.55
C VAL A 211 -29.09 24.53 -12.79
N LEU A 212 -28.16 23.58 -12.93
CA LEU A 212 -26.73 23.89 -13.12
C LEU A 212 -26.37 24.31 -14.54
N VAL A 213 -27.18 23.91 -15.53
CA VAL A 213 -26.93 24.15 -16.96
C VAL A 213 -27.76 25.34 -17.50
N ALA A 214 -28.72 25.83 -16.71
CA ALA A 214 -29.48 27.06 -17.01
C ALA A 214 -28.67 28.32 -16.66
#